data_AF-A0A7L0CE52-F1
#
_entry.id   AF-A0A7L0CE52-F1
#
_cell.length_a   1.000
_cell.length_b   1.000
_cell.length_c   1.000
_cell.angle_alpha   90.00
_cell.angle_beta   90.00
_cell.angle_gamma   90.00
#
_symmetry.space_group_name_H-M   'P 1'
#
loop_
_entity.id
_entity.type
_entity.pdbx_description
1 polymer ?
#
loop_
_entity_poly.entity_id
_entity_poly.type
_entity_poly.pdbx_seq_one_letter_code
_entity_poly.pdbx_strand_id
1 'polypeptide(L)'
;CTPLHTRFSLDGGRSQELSRFYQLTQQHREFYRDKSGMLYVLPYFVLPSKEKERYPHPLDLPPLSAKTRWHLLRVSPANLRTYQTFPSGKRVTSQERESRDSFFEYRA
;
A
#
# COMPACT_ATOMS: atom_id res chain seq x y z
N CYS A 1 -4.71 -28.41 -45.28
CA CYS A 1 -5.61 -27.25 -45.48
C CYS A 1 -5.17 -26.13 -44.53
N THR A 2 -4.55 -25.07 -45.06
CA THR A 2 -4.09 -23.91 -44.27
C THR A 2 -5.18 -22.85 -44.22
N PRO A 3 -5.54 -22.29 -43.05
CA PRO A 3 -6.60 -21.29 -42.95
C PRO A 3 -6.15 -19.98 -43.62
N LEU A 4 -6.98 -19.49 -44.54
CA LEU A 4 -6.80 -18.19 -45.18
C LEU A 4 -7.04 -17.08 -44.15
N HIS A 5 -5.97 -16.51 -43.61
CA HIS A 5 -6.04 -15.35 -42.73
C HIS A 5 -6.13 -14.07 -43.58
N THR A 6 -7.30 -13.44 -43.60
CA THR A 6 -7.54 -12.18 -44.30
C THR A 6 -6.91 -11.02 -43.53
N ARG A 7 -6.04 -10.25 -44.20
CA ARG A 7 -5.30 -9.10 -43.62
C ARG A 7 -6.15 -7.85 -43.35
N PHE A 8 -7.41 -7.84 -43.80
CA PHE A 8 -8.31 -6.70 -43.65
C PHE A 8 -9.37 -7.01 -42.59
N SER A 9 -9.39 -6.21 -41.53
CA SER A 9 -10.43 -6.24 -40.51
C SER A 9 -11.75 -5.80 -41.14
N LEU A 10 -12.64 -6.76 -41.43
CA LEU A 10 -14.01 -6.51 -41.88
C LEU A 10 -14.88 -5.84 -40.78
N ASP A 11 -14.32 -5.60 -39.59
CA ASP A 11 -14.96 -5.02 -38.41
C ASP A 11 -15.22 -3.50 -38.47
N GLY A 12 -14.86 -2.82 -39.56
CA GLY A 12 -15.15 -1.39 -39.74
C GLY A 12 -16.64 -1.07 -39.66
N GLY A 13 -17.50 -1.88 -40.31
CA GLY A 13 -18.95 -1.73 -40.22
C GLY A 13 -19.49 -2.03 -38.82
N ARG A 14 -19.03 -3.13 -38.22
CA ARG A 14 -19.45 -3.57 -36.88
C ARG A 14 -19.11 -2.55 -35.79
N SER A 15 -17.91 -1.97 -35.83
CA SER A 15 -17.50 -0.93 -34.87
C SER A 15 -18.32 0.35 -35.00
N GLN A 16 -18.73 0.72 -36.22
CA GLN A 16 -19.61 1.86 -36.44
C GLN A 16 -21.04 1.60 -35.93
N GLU A 17 -21.57 0.39 -36.14
CA GLU A 17 -22.86 -0.03 -35.57
C GLU A 17 -22.85 0.01 -34.04
N LEU A 18 -21.81 -0.53 -33.41
CA LEU A 18 -21.64 -0.50 -31.95
C LEU A 18 -21.57 0.94 -31.42
N SER A 19 -20.88 1.83 -32.14
CA SER A 19 -20.79 3.24 -31.77
C SER A 19 -22.14 3.94 -31.83
N ARG A 20 -22.93 3.69 -32.88
CA ARG A 20 -24.30 4.23 -33.02
C ARG A 20 -25.24 3.68 -31.95
N PHE A 21 -25.19 2.36 -31.70
CA PHE A 21 -25.97 1.72 -30.65
C PHE A 21 -25.64 2.35 -29.29
N TYR A 22 -24.35 2.50 -28.96
CA TYR A 22 -23.93 3.13 -27.72
C TYR A 22 -24.51 4.56 -27.60
N GLN A 23 -24.37 5.40 -28.62
CA GLN A 23 -24.94 6.75 -28.61
C GLN A 23 -26.45 6.76 -28.36
N LEU A 24 -27.21 5.91 -29.07
CA LEU A 24 -28.66 5.81 -28.91
C LEU A 24 -29.06 5.39 -27.49
N THR A 25 -28.35 4.42 -26.91
CA THR A 25 -28.61 3.96 -25.54
C THR A 25 -28.35 5.04 -24.49
N GLN A 26 -27.34 5.89 -24.68
CA GLN A 26 -27.10 7.02 -23.77
C GLN A 26 -28.21 8.08 -23.88
N GLN A 27 -28.65 8.41 -25.10
CA GLN A 27 -29.77 9.33 -25.31
C GLN A 27 -31.06 8.83 -24.64
N HIS A 28 -31.36 7.53 -24.76
CA HIS A 28 -32.50 6.92 -24.07
C HIS A 28 -32.36 6.99 -22.55
N ARG A 29 -31.17 6.70 -22.00
CA ARG A 29 -30.91 6.84 -20.55
C ARG A 29 -31.16 8.25 -20.06
N GLU A 30 -30.66 9.26 -20.78
CA GLU A 30 -30.87 10.67 -20.46
C GLU A 30 -32.34 11.07 -20.56
N PHE A 31 -33.07 10.53 -21.53
CA PHE A 31 -34.51 10.79 -21.67
C PHE A 31 -35.30 10.34 -20.44
N TYR A 32 -34.97 9.17 -19.88
CA TYR A 32 -35.59 8.63 -18.66
C TYR A 32 -34.98 9.16 -17.36
N ARG A 33 -33.92 9.98 -17.42
CA ARG A 33 -33.46 10.67 -16.22
C ARG A 33 -34.53 11.61 -15.74
N ASP A 34 -34.65 11.70 -14.42
CA ASP A 34 -35.59 12.61 -13.80
C ASP A 34 -35.27 14.06 -14.19
N LYS A 35 -36.26 14.75 -14.76
CA LYS A 35 -36.19 16.18 -15.09
C LYS A 35 -36.86 17.04 -14.03
N SER A 36 -37.56 16.41 -13.07
CA SER A 36 -38.33 17.11 -12.03
C SER A 36 -37.47 17.60 -10.86
N GLY A 37 -36.25 17.06 -10.71
CA GLY A 37 -35.34 17.39 -9.61
C GLY A 37 -35.79 16.86 -8.25
N MET A 38 -36.82 16.00 -8.22
CA MET A 38 -37.44 15.46 -7.01
C MET A 38 -36.92 14.05 -6.67
N LEU A 39 -36.31 13.34 -7.62
CA LEU A 39 -35.68 12.05 -7.35
C LEU A 39 -34.35 12.25 -6.61
N TYR A 40 -34.39 12.00 -5.30
CA TYR A 40 -33.19 11.79 -4.50
C TYR A 40 -32.45 10.57 -5.05
N VAL A 41 -31.23 10.78 -5.56
CA VAL A 41 -30.34 9.70 -5.98
C VAL A 41 -29.99 8.89 -4.73
N LEU A 42 -30.67 7.77 -4.52
CA LEU A 42 -30.41 6.92 -3.37
C LEU A 42 -29.04 6.24 -3.56
N PRO A 43 -28.06 6.50 -2.68
CA PRO A 43 -26.70 6.00 -2.83
C PRO A 43 -26.60 4.57 -2.28
N TYR A 44 -27.41 3.64 -2.77
CA TYR A 44 -27.40 2.26 -2.28
C TYR A 44 -26.15 1.47 -2.70
N PHE A 45 -25.37 1.99 -3.64
CA PHE A 45 -24.17 1.32 -4.15
C PHE A 45 -22.95 2.22 -4.04
N VAL A 46 -22.50 2.47 -2.80
CA VAL A 46 -21.13 2.93 -2.58
C VAL A 46 -20.22 1.72 -2.75
N LEU A 47 -19.51 1.68 -3.87
CA LEU A 47 -18.46 0.69 -4.07
C LEU A 47 -17.41 0.87 -2.97
N PRO A 48 -16.97 -0.20 -2.29
CA PRO A 48 -15.85 -0.13 -1.36
C PRO A 48 -14.65 0.53 -2.05
N SER A 49 -13.95 1.42 -1.33
CA SER A 49 -12.71 2.00 -1.84
C SER A 49 -11.73 0.90 -2.24
N LYS A 50 -10.87 1.18 -3.22
CA LYS A 50 -9.92 0.18 -3.70
C LYS A 50 -9.03 -0.25 -2.53
N GLU A 51 -8.73 -1.55 -2.45
CA GLU A 51 -7.96 -2.13 -1.34
C GLU A 51 -6.63 -1.39 -1.09
N LYS A 52 -5.95 -0.95 -2.16
CA LYS A 52 -4.72 -0.15 -2.08
C LYS A 52 -4.86 1.21 -1.39
N GLU A 53 -6.05 1.82 -1.43
CA GLU A 53 -6.32 3.08 -0.74
C GLU A 53 -6.60 2.86 0.75
N ARG A 54 -7.14 1.68 1.10
CA ARG A 54 -7.50 1.34 2.48
C ARG A 54 -6.37 0.66 3.23
N TYR A 55 -5.56 -0.14 2.54
CA TYR A 55 -4.44 -0.90 3.06
C TYR A 55 -3.23 -0.73 2.13
N PRO A 56 -2.30 0.18 2.45
CA PRO A 56 -1.05 0.29 1.69
C PRO A 56 -0.28 -1.04 1.77
N HIS A 57 0.53 -1.31 0.75
CA HIS A 57 1.35 -2.52 0.72
C HIS A 57 2.23 -2.59 1.99
N PRO A 58 2.40 -3.75 2.64
CA PRO A 58 3.17 -3.84 3.89
C PRO A 58 4.65 -3.41 3.75
N LEU A 59 5.15 -3.32 2.51
CA LEU A 59 6.49 -2.81 2.18
C LEU A 59 6.51 -1.31 1.88
N ASP A 60 5.36 -0.68 1.66
CA ASP A 60 5.21 0.77 1.50
C ASP A 60 5.17 1.43 2.88
N LEU A 61 6.26 1.23 3.64
CA LEU A 61 6.39 1.82 4.97
C LEU A 61 6.60 3.33 4.83
N PRO A 62 5.89 4.15 5.65
CA PRO A 62 6.16 5.57 5.69
C PRO A 62 7.60 5.82 6.15
N PRO A 63 8.20 6.96 5.75
CA PRO A 63 9.56 7.28 6.15
C PRO A 63 9.69 7.28 7.68
N LEU A 64 10.63 6.49 8.19
CA LEU A 64 10.87 6.38 9.62
C LEU A 64 11.23 7.74 10.24
N SER A 65 10.67 8.03 11.41
CA SER A 65 11.02 9.22 12.18
C SER A 65 12.52 9.21 12.55
N ALA A 66 13.11 10.39 12.76
CA ALA A 66 14.51 10.50 13.18
C ALA A 66 14.79 9.73 14.48
N LYS A 67 13.87 9.77 15.45
CA LYS A 67 13.97 9.02 16.72
C LYS A 67 13.98 7.51 16.50
N THR A 68 13.10 7.02 15.63
CA THR A 68 12.99 5.59 15.30
C THR A 68 14.25 5.11 14.56
N ARG A 69 14.72 5.88 13.56
CA ARG A 69 15.98 5.58 12.85
C ARG A 69 17.15 5.48 13.80
N TRP A 70 17.26 6.44 14.74
CA TRP A 70 18.34 6.44 15.70
C TRP A 70 18.31 5.24 16.66
N HIS A 71 17.11 4.85 17.14
CA HIS A 71 16.95 3.63 17.92
C HIS A 71 17.39 2.38 17.15
N LEU A 72 16.93 2.22 15.90
CA LEU A 72 17.30 1.09 15.04
C LEU A 72 18.81 1.04 14.77
N LEU A 73 19.43 2.18 14.51
CA LEU A 73 20.88 2.26 14.31
C LEU A 73 21.64 1.81 15.55
N ARG A 74 21.22 2.22 16.75
CA ARG A 74 21.87 1.84 18.01
C ARG A 74 21.79 0.33 18.29
N VAL A 75 20.65 -0.29 18.00
CA VAL A 75 20.44 -1.73 18.27
C VAL A 75 20.92 -2.62 17.14
N SER A 76 21.35 -2.03 16.02
CA SER A 76 21.91 -2.78 14.90
C SER A 76 23.14 -3.57 15.33
N PRO A 77 23.28 -4.85 14.96
CA PRO A 77 24.44 -5.67 15.27
C PRO A 77 25.79 -5.01 14.92
N ALA A 78 25.82 -4.21 13.86
CA ALA A 78 27.00 -3.49 13.42
C ALA A 78 27.45 -2.36 14.38
N ASN A 79 26.52 -1.83 15.18
CA ASN A 79 26.77 -0.73 16.12
C ASN A 79 26.73 -1.19 17.58
N LEU A 80 26.57 -2.49 17.84
CA LEU A 80 26.65 -3.03 19.18
C LEU A 80 28.07 -2.84 19.72
N ARG A 81 28.18 -2.07 20.81
CA ARG A 81 29.46 -1.90 21.49
C ARG A 81 29.85 -3.23 22.15
N THR A 82 30.98 -3.76 21.74
CA THR A 82 31.59 -4.97 22.33
C THR A 82 32.12 -4.74 23.75
N TYR A 83 32.35 -3.48 24.14
CA TYR A 83 32.84 -3.09 25.46
C TYR A 83 32.20 -1.80 25.97
N GLN A 84 31.92 -1.73 27.28
CA GLN A 84 31.61 -0.50 28.01
C GLN A 84 32.88 0.04 28.66
N THR A 85 33.19 1.33 28.48
CA THR A 85 34.33 1.99 29.16
C THR A 85 33.80 2.86 30.30
N PHE A 86 34.28 2.63 31.51
CA PHE A 86 33.93 3.44 32.68
C PHE A 86 34.74 4.75 32.72
N PRO A 87 34.30 5.77 33.46
CA PRO A 87 35.08 7.00 33.69
C PRO A 87 36.48 6.74 34.27
N SER A 88 36.66 5.62 34.99
CA SER A 88 37.94 5.14 35.48
C SER A 88 38.87 4.56 34.40
N GLY A 89 38.46 4.54 33.14
CA GLY A 89 39.19 3.96 32.01
C GLY A 89 39.06 2.44 31.89
N LYS A 90 38.47 1.75 32.88
CA LYS A 90 38.26 0.30 32.82
C LYS A 90 37.27 -0.07 31.71
N ARG A 91 37.61 -1.08 30.91
CA ARG A 91 36.75 -1.65 29.89
C ARG A 91 36.15 -2.94 30.39
N VAL A 92 34.85 -3.10 30.18
CA VAL A 92 34.08 -4.28 30.57
C VAL A 92 33.38 -4.84 29.33
N THR A 93 33.45 -6.15 29.16
CA THR A 93 32.87 -6.89 28.04
C THR A 93 31.35 -6.96 28.14
N SER A 94 30.68 -7.36 27.05
CA SER A 94 29.24 -7.64 27.08
C SER A 94 28.86 -8.72 28.10
N GLN A 95 29.66 -9.78 28.22
CA GLN A 95 29.40 -10.91 29.12
C GLN A 95 29.48 -10.51 30.61
N GLU A 96 30.52 -9.75 30.98
CA GLU A 96 30.66 -9.24 32.35
C GLU A 96 29.55 -8.25 32.69
N ARG A 97 29.11 -7.46 31.71
CA ARG A 97 27.94 -6.58 31.85
C ARG A 97 26.66 -7.37 32.07
N GLU A 98 26.37 -8.39 31.26
CA GLU A 98 25.19 -9.24 31.43
C GLU A 98 25.17 -9.92 32.80
N SER A 99 26.33 -10.40 33.26
CA SER A 99 26.49 -11.01 34.59
C SER A 99 26.23 -10.02 35.72
N ARG A 100 26.65 -8.76 35.56
CA ARG A 100 26.35 -7.68 36.50
C ARG A 100 24.86 -7.32 36.46
N ASP A 101 24.30 -7.11 35.28
CA ASP A 101 22.92 -6.66 35.11
C ASP A 101 21.96 -7.72 35.67
N SER A 102 22.20 -9.02 35.43
CA SER A 102 21.41 -10.10 36.03
C SER A 102 21.44 -10.10 37.56
N PHE A 103 22.60 -9.83 38.17
CA PHE A 103 22.72 -9.73 39.63
C PHE A 103 21.83 -8.65 40.24
N PHE A 104 21.60 -7.53 39.53
CA PHE A 104 20.75 -6.44 40.02
C PHE A 104 19.26 -6.66 39.74
N GLU A 105 18.90 -7.31 38.62
CA GLU A 105 17.50 -7.65 38.30
C GLU A 105 16.87 -8.59 39.34
N TYR A 106 17.65 -9.53 39.91
CA TYR A 106 17.15 -10.43 40.96
C TYR A 106 17.01 -9.78 42.35
N ARG A 107 17.38 -8.51 42.52
CA ARG A 107 17.31 -7.78 43.80
C ARG A 107 16.24 -6.68 43.82
N ALA A 108 15.55 -6.44 42.70
CA ALA A 108 14.42 -5.51 42.59
C ALA A 108 13.10 -6.25 42.80
#